data_AF-F3CE01-F1
#
_entry.id   AF-F3CE01-F1
#
_cell.length_a   1.000
_cell.length_b   1.000
_cell.length_c   1.000
_cell.angle_alpha   90.00
_cell.angle_beta   90.00
_cell.angle_gamma   90.00
#
_symmetry.space_group_name_H-M   'P 1'
#
loop_
_entity.id
_entity.type
_entity.pdbx_description
1 polymer ?
#
loop_
_entity_poly.entity_id
_entity_poly.type
_entity_poly.pdbx_seq_one_letter_code
_entity_poly.pdbx_strand_id
1 'polypeptide(L)' 'VCSGGFGPSLAGPLAMGYLNNAYTALDTQVWAMVRGKKVPMRVAKMPFVAQRYFRG' A
#
# COMPACT_ATOMS: atom_id res chain seq x y z
N VAL A 1 -6.59 7.05 2.70
CA VAL A 1 -6.31 5.64 3.09
C VAL A 1 -7.63 5.05 3.57
N CYS A 2 -8.04 3.91 3.01
CA CYS A 2 -9.25 3.19 3.42
C CYS A 2 -8.94 2.12 4.47
N SER A 3 -7.80 1.44 4.32
CA SER A 3 -7.29 0.46 5.28
C SER A 3 -5.77 0.56 5.37
N GLY A 4 -5.20 0.21 6.53
CA GLY A 4 -3.75 0.22 6.72
C GLY A 4 -3.33 -0.37 8.06
N GLY A 5 -2.08 -0.80 8.13
CA GLY A 5 -1.50 -1.42 9.31
C GLY A 5 -0.08 -1.91 9.07
N PHE A 6 0.49 -2.57 10.08
CA PHE A 6 1.76 -3.29 9.96
C PHE A 6 1.47 -4.74 9.56
N GLY A 7 2.07 -5.22 8.47
CA GLY A 7 1.96 -6.61 8.03
C GLY A 7 3.16 -7.42 8.53
N PRO A 8 3.01 -8.33 9.51
CA PRO A 8 4.13 -9.11 10.04
C PRO A 8 4.83 -9.96 8.98
N SER A 9 4.06 -10.59 8.07
CA SER A 9 4.61 -11.38 6.96
C SER A 9 5.34 -10.55 5.90
N LEU A 10 5.02 -9.27 5.78
CA LEU A 10 5.75 -8.31 4.94
C LEU A 10 6.96 -7.70 5.68
N ALA A 11 7.00 -7.83 7.01
CA ALA A 11 7.90 -7.11 7.90
C ALA A 11 7.86 -5.58 7.69
N GLY A 12 6.69 -5.02 7.38
CA GLY A 12 6.57 -3.60 7.05
C GLY A 12 5.16 -3.02 7.09
N PRO A 13 5.04 -1.68 7.12
CA PRO A 13 3.76 -0.99 7.02
C PRO A 13 3.19 -1.05 5.61
N LEU A 14 1.87 -1.19 5.51
CA LEU A 14 1.14 -1.14 4.25
C LEU A 14 -0.20 -0.41 4.42
N ALA A 15 -0.72 0.14 3.33
CA ALA A 15 -2.04 0.73 3.30
C ALA A 15 -2.66 0.59 1.91
N MET A 16 -3.99 0.63 1.86
CA MET A 16 -4.79 0.65 0.63
C MET A 16 -5.67 1.89 0.62
N GLY A 17 -5.89 2.45 -0.57
CA GLY A 17 -6.77 3.59 -0.76
C GLY A 17 -6.87 3.99 -2.21
N TYR A 18 -7.74 4.95 -2.47
CA TYR A 18 -7.95 5.51 -3.79
C TYR A 18 -6.97 6.65 -4.09
N LEU A 19 -6.56 6.74 -5.35
CA LEU A 19 -5.72 7.80 -5.90
C LEU A 19 -6.38 8.32 -7.19
N ASN A 20 -6.07 9.56 -7.56
CA ASN A 20 -6.36 10.04 -8.91
C ASN A 20 -5.53 9.22 -9.92
N ASN A 21 -6.10 8.90 -11.08
CA ASN A 21 -5.48 8.12 -12.14
C ASN A 21 -4.08 8.62 -12.53
N ALA A 22 -3.82 9.92 -12.45
CA ALA A 22 -2.49 10.48 -12.72
C ALA A 22 -1.37 9.96 -11.80
N TYR A 23 -1.72 9.34 -10.67
CA TYR A 23 -0.77 8.85 -9.66
C TYR A 23 -0.86 7.33 -9.41
N THR A 24 -1.55 6.56 -10.26
CA THR A 24 -1.76 5.11 -10.04
C THR A 24 -0.64 4.25 -10.59
N ALA A 25 0.29 4.82 -11.37
CA ALA A 25 1.44 4.08 -11.89
C ALA A 25 2.26 3.48 -10.74
N LEU A 26 2.75 2.25 -10.93
CA LEU A 26 3.62 1.61 -9.95
C LEU A 26 4.85 2.48 -9.68
N ASP A 27 5.36 2.39 -8.46
CA ASP A 27 6.52 3.14 -7.99
C ASP A 27 6.34 4.65 -7.86
N THR A 28 5.16 5.18 -8.19
CA THR A 28 4.83 6.58 -7.97
C THR A 28 4.90 6.94 -6.50
N GLN A 29 5.67 7.99 -6.18
CA GLN A 29 5.73 8.56 -4.85
C GLN A 29 4.45 9.35 -4.55
N VAL A 30 3.79 9.01 -3.44
CA VAL A 30 2.63 9.71 -2.92
C VAL A 30 2.85 10.05 -1.44
N TRP A 31 1.95 10.85 -0.87
CA TRP A 31 2.03 11.27 0.53
C TRP A 31 0.70 11.02 1.22
N ALA A 32 0.74 10.33 2.36
CA ALA A 32 -0.40 10.23 3.27
C ALA A 32 -0.32 11.32 4.34
N MET A 33 -1.46 11.88 4.70
CA MET A 33 -1.58 12.77 5.86
C MET A 33 -1.94 11.95 7.10
N VAL A 34 -1.00 11.79 8.03
CA VAL A 34 -1.20 11.07 9.30
C VAL A 34 -1.08 12.07 10.43
N ARG A 35 -2.20 12.38 11.10
CA ARG A 35 -2.26 13.36 12.21
C ARG A 35 -1.57 14.70 11.87
N GLY A 36 -1.84 15.21 10.68
CA GLY A 36 -1.27 16.48 10.20
C GLY A 36 0.17 16.40 9.64
N LYS A 37 0.80 15.22 9.65
CA LYS A 37 2.15 15.03 9.09
C LYS A 37 2.09 14.29 7.76
N LYS A 38 2.89 14.75 6.81
CA LYS A 38 3.11 14.06 5.53
C LYS A 38 4.02 12.84 5.77
N VAL A 39 3.51 11.66 5.45
CA VAL A 39 4.26 10.39 5.48
C VAL A 39 4.46 9.93 4.03
N PRO A 40 5.71 9.70 3.59
CA PRO A 40 5.99 9.25 2.23
C PRO A 40 5.48 7.82 2.03
N MET A 41 4.88 7.56 0.87
CA MET A 41 4.42 6.24 0.44
C MET A 41 4.73 6.03 -1.04
N ARG A 42 4.82 4.78 -1.46
CA ARG A 42 5.00 4.41 -2.86
C ARG A 42 3.84 3.53 -3.30
N VAL A 43 3.34 3.75 -4.51
CA VAL A 43 2.34 2.84 -5.11
C VAL A 43 3.00 1.49 -5.39
N ALA A 44 2.47 0.45 -4.77
CA ALA A 44 3.03 -0.90 -4.85
C ALA A 44 2.02 -1.88 -5.45
N LYS A 45 2.52 -2.91 -6.11
CA LYS A 45 1.71 -3.98 -6.69
C LYS A 45 1.10 -4.83 -5.58
N MET A 46 -0.15 -5.24 -5.79
CA MET A 46 -0.84 -6.22 -4.95
C MET A 46 -0.82 -7.62 -5.60
N PRO A 47 -0.90 -8.71 -4.80
CA PRO A 47 -0.94 -8.72 -3.34
C PRO A 47 0.44 -8.43 -2.72
N PHE A 48 0.46 -7.84 -1.52
CA PHE A 48 1.71 -7.48 -0.82
C PHE A 48 2.53 -8.69 -0.36
N VAL A 49 1.87 -9.84 -0.18
CA VAL A 49 2.49 -11.12 0.16
C VAL A 49 1.90 -12.17 -0.78
N ALA A 50 2.73 -13.09 -1.24
CA ALA A 50 2.29 -14.15 -2.15
C ALA A 50 1.19 -15.02 -1.53
N GLN A 51 0.08 -15.17 -2.25
CA GLN A 51 -1.00 -16.08 -1.88
C GLN A 51 -0.56 -17.53 -2.13
N ARG A 52 -0.83 -18.44 -1.19
CA ARG A 52 -0.48 -19.88 -1.26
C ARG A 52 -1.73 -20.74 -1.28
N TYR A 53 -2.68 -20.38 -2.13
CA TYR A 53 -3.94 -21.11 -2.25
C TYR A 53 -3.70 -22.49 -2.86
N PHE A 54 -4.35 -23.51 -2.31
CA PHE A 54 -4.51 -24.80 -2.96
C PHE A 54 -5.44 -24.64 -4.19
N ARG A 55 -5.11 -25.29 -5.31
CA ARG A 55 -5.84 -25.14 -6.58
C ARG A 55 -6.23 -26.48 -7.24
N GLY A 56 -6.20 -27.58 -6.49
CA GLY A 56 -6.36 -28.94 -7.00
C GLY A 56 -5.11 -29.77 -6.78
#